data_AF-A0A939B7W3-F1
#
_entry.id   AF-A0A939B7W3-F1
#
_cell.length_a   1.000
_cell.length_b   1.000
_cell.length_c   1.000
_cell.angle_alpha   90.00
_cell.angle_beta   90.00
_cell.angle_gamma   90.00
#
_symmetry.space_group_name_H-M   'P 1'
#
loop_
_entity.id
_entity.type
_entity.pdbx_description
1 polymer ?
#
loop_
_entity_poly.entity_id
_entity_poly.type
_entity_poly.pdbx_seq_one_letter_code
_entity_poly.pdbx_strand_id
1 'polypeptide(L)'
;MADCHSVQNAAFYCAGCDYAVACVKMADGYNDMARSFSIVKASSIIFSDYIEMQHRNSRNVAVIITLLVLLVGTAAVLVCVLVRRSRRKGDELEMAMGYNSRLRASLDEITVTKERMNDVLTSRNAMLLDSFVMLSDHINEVDKFCKTSANMIVAGQQGKARKVLQEGCSAPFISSLYASFDKWFLSVHPDFVERLLALLRPEERARFLPPPTGLSPELRIYALVSLGITDSVSIAEFLHYSPQTIYNYRLRVRHCACIPEKDFAATVAAMYGKGTSTPSLPKGG
;
A
#
# COMPACT_ATOMS: atom_id res chain seq x y z
N MET A 1 -64.00 22.90 -25.96
CA MET A 1 -65.18 23.29 -26.76
C MET A 1 -65.92 22.11 -27.40
N ALA A 2 -65.26 20.95 -27.64
CA ALA A 2 -65.93 19.75 -28.18
C ALA A 2 -66.86 19.02 -27.18
N ASP A 3 -66.62 19.12 -25.87
CA ASP A 3 -67.42 18.41 -24.85
C ASP A 3 -68.82 19.00 -24.58
N CYS A 4 -69.05 20.30 -24.85
CA CYS A 4 -70.36 20.89 -24.58
C CYS A 4 -71.43 20.41 -25.58
N HIS A 5 -71.04 20.28 -26.85
CA HIS A 5 -71.93 19.79 -27.91
C HIS A 5 -72.20 18.28 -27.84
N SER A 6 -71.22 17.47 -27.40
CA SER A 6 -71.42 16.02 -27.21
C SER A 6 -72.34 15.73 -26.03
N VAL A 7 -72.21 16.50 -24.94
CA VAL A 7 -73.07 16.41 -23.75
C VAL A 7 -74.50 16.88 -24.06
N GLN A 8 -74.68 17.98 -24.81
CA GLN A 8 -76.01 18.44 -25.25
C GLN A 8 -76.69 17.44 -26.19
N ASN A 9 -75.95 16.85 -27.14
CA ASN A 9 -76.52 15.83 -28.03
C ASN A 9 -76.87 14.55 -27.27
N ALA A 10 -76.01 14.09 -26.35
CA ALA A 10 -76.31 12.91 -25.52
C ALA A 10 -77.55 13.12 -24.63
N ALA A 11 -77.68 14.29 -24.02
CA ALA A 11 -78.87 14.66 -23.25
C ALA A 11 -80.14 14.71 -24.12
N PHE A 12 -80.03 15.21 -25.35
CA PHE A 12 -81.11 15.24 -26.32
C PHE A 12 -81.56 13.83 -26.74
N TYR A 13 -80.62 12.93 -27.04
CA TYR A 13 -80.93 11.54 -27.38
C TYR A 13 -81.50 10.75 -26.19
N CYS A 14 -80.98 10.93 -24.96
CA CYS A 14 -81.55 10.31 -23.76
C CYS A 14 -83.00 10.76 -23.53
N ALA A 15 -83.26 12.08 -23.58
CA ALA A 15 -84.62 12.62 -23.43
C ALA A 15 -85.56 12.14 -24.55
N GLY A 16 -85.06 12.03 -25.79
CA GLY A 16 -85.81 11.49 -26.93
C GLY A 16 -86.16 10.01 -26.77
N CYS A 17 -85.22 9.19 -26.28
CA CYS A 17 -85.44 7.79 -25.95
C CYS A 17 -86.44 7.61 -24.80
N ASP A 18 -86.32 8.38 -23.73
CA ASP A 18 -87.26 8.35 -22.59
C ASP A 18 -88.67 8.74 -23.00
N TYR A 19 -88.80 9.77 -23.85
CA TYR A 19 -90.07 10.19 -24.44
C TYR A 19 -90.68 9.11 -25.33
N ALA A 20 -89.88 8.48 -26.20
CA ALA A 20 -90.30 7.36 -27.04
C ALA A 20 -90.85 6.18 -26.22
N VAL A 21 -90.16 5.78 -25.15
CA VAL A 21 -90.61 4.71 -24.23
C VAL A 21 -91.93 5.10 -23.55
N ALA A 22 -92.08 6.35 -23.11
CA ALA A 22 -93.31 6.84 -22.50
C ALA A 22 -94.50 6.82 -23.49
N CYS A 23 -94.28 7.21 -24.75
CA CYS A 23 -95.29 7.16 -25.79
C CYS A 23 -95.76 5.74 -26.11
N VAL A 24 -94.85 4.75 -26.14
CA VAL A 24 -95.20 3.34 -26.33
C VAL A 24 -96.02 2.81 -25.15
N LYS A 25 -95.61 3.11 -23.91
CA LYS A 25 -96.37 2.73 -22.69
C LYS A 25 -97.78 3.32 -22.66
N MET A 26 -97.94 4.55 -23.13
CA MET A 26 -99.27 5.18 -23.24
C MET A 26 -100.12 4.52 -24.33
N ALA A 27 -99.56 4.24 -25.51
CA ALA A 27 -100.29 3.60 -26.61
C ALA A 27 -100.76 2.18 -26.26
N ASP A 28 -99.94 1.43 -25.52
CA ASP A 28 -100.28 0.09 -25.00
C ASP A 28 -101.45 0.15 -24.00
N GLY A 29 -101.47 1.16 -23.12
CA GLY A 29 -102.56 1.38 -22.17
C GLY A 29 -103.93 1.69 -22.79
N TYR A 30 -103.97 2.21 -24.03
CA TYR A 30 -105.20 2.43 -24.80
C TYR A 30 -105.53 1.28 -25.77
N ASN A 31 -104.75 0.18 -25.76
CA ASN A 31 -104.90 -1.00 -26.62
C ASN A 31 -104.84 -0.71 -28.14
N ASP A 32 -104.11 0.34 -28.55
CA ASP A 32 -103.91 0.72 -29.96
C ASP A 32 -102.61 0.14 -30.51
N MET A 33 -102.69 -1.10 -30.97
CA MET A 33 -101.55 -1.85 -31.51
C MET A 33 -100.95 -1.23 -32.78
N ALA A 34 -101.76 -0.59 -33.62
CA ALA A 34 -101.28 0.04 -34.86
C ALA A 34 -100.44 1.29 -34.55
N ARG A 35 -100.89 2.11 -33.60
CA ARG A 35 -100.15 3.28 -33.13
C ARG A 35 -98.90 2.89 -32.34
N SER A 36 -98.96 1.86 -31.50
CA SER A 36 -97.78 1.33 -30.81
C SER A 36 -96.69 0.89 -31.79
N PHE A 37 -97.04 0.14 -32.84
CA PHE A 37 -96.08 -0.31 -33.86
C PHE A 37 -95.42 0.84 -34.63
N SER A 38 -96.19 1.87 -35.00
CA SER A 38 -95.65 3.06 -35.68
C SER A 38 -94.71 3.89 -34.80
N ILE A 39 -95.02 4.03 -33.50
CA ILE A 39 -94.14 4.70 -32.52
C ILE A 39 -92.87 3.88 -32.33
N VAL A 40 -92.95 2.56 -32.20
CA VAL A 40 -91.77 1.69 -32.07
C VAL A 40 -90.85 1.81 -33.29
N LYS A 41 -91.41 1.84 -34.50
CA LYS A 41 -90.63 2.01 -35.74
C LYS A 41 -89.93 3.38 -35.78
N ALA A 42 -90.60 4.47 -35.43
CA ALA A 42 -89.98 5.79 -35.33
C ALA A 42 -88.90 5.84 -34.24
N SER A 43 -89.15 5.18 -33.11
CA SER A 43 -88.25 5.14 -31.95
C SER A 43 -87.00 4.31 -32.23
N SER A 44 -87.09 3.24 -33.03
CA SER A 44 -85.95 2.38 -33.40
C SER A 44 -84.83 3.13 -34.13
N ILE A 45 -85.15 4.21 -34.85
CA ILE A 45 -84.15 5.06 -35.53
C ILE A 45 -83.36 5.85 -34.48
N ILE A 46 -84.07 6.49 -33.54
CA ILE A 46 -83.46 7.25 -32.44
C ILE A 46 -82.59 6.33 -31.57
N PHE A 47 -83.09 5.12 -31.26
CA PHE A 47 -82.32 4.13 -30.50
C PHE A 47 -81.08 3.65 -31.26
N SER A 48 -81.18 3.38 -32.57
CA SER A 48 -80.03 2.95 -33.39
C SER A 48 -78.95 4.03 -33.44
N ASP A 49 -79.33 5.28 -33.69
CA ASP A 49 -78.41 6.42 -33.74
C ASP A 49 -77.76 6.70 -32.38
N TYR A 50 -78.53 6.59 -31.30
CA TYR A 50 -78.01 6.71 -29.92
C TYR A 50 -77.00 5.61 -29.60
N ILE A 51 -77.31 4.36 -29.94
CA ILE A 51 -76.40 3.23 -29.73
C ILE A 51 -75.12 3.39 -30.56
N GLU A 52 -75.21 3.85 -31.82
CA GLU A 52 -74.02 4.10 -32.66
C GLU A 52 -73.16 5.24 -32.10
N MET A 53 -73.78 6.33 -31.65
CA MET A 53 -73.08 7.44 -30.97
C MET A 53 -72.40 6.96 -29.69
N GLN A 54 -73.06 6.12 -28.90
CA GLN A 54 -72.52 5.55 -27.67
C GLN A 54 -71.34 4.60 -27.94
N HIS A 55 -71.42 3.79 -28.99
CA HIS A 55 -70.30 2.94 -29.44
C HIS A 55 -69.12 3.78 -29.96
N ARG A 56 -69.39 4.84 -30.73
CA ARG A 56 -68.36 5.76 -31.23
C ARG A 56 -67.66 6.49 -30.09
N ASN A 57 -68.41 6.97 -29.10
CA ASN A 57 -67.87 7.60 -27.91
C ASN A 57 -67.05 6.61 -27.06
N SER A 58 -67.58 5.41 -26.81
CA SER A 58 -66.86 4.35 -26.08
C SER A 58 -65.57 3.94 -26.78
N ARG A 59 -65.58 3.86 -28.13
CA ARG A 59 -64.38 3.60 -28.93
C ARG A 59 -63.36 4.73 -28.83
N ASN A 60 -63.80 5.99 -28.89
CA ASN A 60 -62.90 7.14 -28.77
C ASN A 60 -62.26 7.21 -27.37
N VAL A 61 -63.05 7.01 -26.32
CA VAL A 61 -62.56 6.93 -24.94
C VAL A 61 -61.56 5.78 -24.78
N ALA A 62 -61.87 4.59 -25.32
CA ALA A 62 -60.96 3.46 -25.30
C ALA A 62 -59.63 3.78 -26.02
N VAL A 63 -59.67 4.40 -27.20
CA VAL A 63 -58.48 4.81 -27.95
C VAL A 63 -57.63 5.80 -27.12
N ILE A 64 -58.25 6.83 -26.53
CA ILE A 64 -57.54 7.80 -25.69
C ILE A 64 -56.87 7.11 -24.49
N ILE A 65 -57.58 6.21 -23.81
CA ILE A 65 -57.02 5.44 -22.69
C ILE A 65 -55.84 4.59 -23.17
N THR A 66 -55.94 3.89 -24.30
CA THR A 66 -54.82 3.10 -24.83
C THR A 66 -53.59 3.96 -25.17
N LEU A 67 -53.79 5.14 -25.76
CA LEU A 67 -52.70 6.07 -26.06
C LEU A 67 -52.03 6.60 -24.79
N LEU A 68 -52.81 6.91 -23.75
CA LEU A 68 -52.29 7.34 -22.45
C LEU A 68 -51.48 6.24 -21.78
N VAL A 69 -51.95 4.99 -21.81
CA VAL A 69 -51.22 3.84 -21.26
C VAL A 69 -49.89 3.63 -22.00
N LEU A 70 -49.89 3.74 -23.33
CA LEU A 70 -48.67 3.65 -24.13
C LEU A 70 -47.69 4.80 -23.83
N LEU A 71 -48.18 6.02 -23.66
CA LEU A 71 -47.36 7.18 -23.31
C LEU A 71 -46.69 6.99 -21.93
N VAL A 72 -47.46 6.56 -20.93
CA VAL A 72 -46.93 6.29 -19.59
C VAL A 72 -45.94 5.13 -19.63
N GLY A 73 -46.23 4.06 -20.37
CA GLY A 73 -45.33 2.93 -20.54
C GLY A 73 -43.99 3.31 -21.18
N THR A 74 -44.02 4.10 -22.26
CA THR A 74 -42.79 4.59 -22.93
C THR A 74 -41.99 5.54 -22.03
N ALA A 75 -42.63 6.45 -21.31
CA ALA A 75 -41.98 7.32 -20.33
C ALA A 75 -41.33 6.51 -19.20
N ALA A 76 -42.01 5.48 -18.67
CA ALA A 76 -41.46 4.60 -17.64
C ALA A 76 -40.23 3.82 -18.14
N VAL A 77 -40.27 3.31 -19.37
CA VAL A 77 -39.12 2.64 -20.01
C VAL A 77 -37.94 3.61 -20.17
N LEU A 78 -38.19 4.84 -20.64
CA LEU A 78 -37.14 5.87 -20.79
C LEU A 78 -36.48 6.20 -19.45
N VAL A 79 -37.28 6.44 -18.40
CA VAL A 79 -36.75 6.68 -17.04
C VAL A 79 -35.93 5.48 -16.56
N CYS A 80 -36.42 4.26 -16.77
CA CYS A 80 -35.69 3.05 -16.40
C CYS A 80 -34.34 2.93 -17.12
N VAL A 81 -34.28 3.23 -18.42
CA VAL A 81 -33.04 3.23 -19.21
C VAL A 81 -32.08 4.32 -18.75
N LEU A 82 -32.55 5.54 -18.49
CA LEU A 82 -31.71 6.64 -18.01
C LEU A 82 -31.12 6.34 -16.63
N VAL A 83 -31.91 5.81 -15.69
CA VAL A 83 -31.44 5.40 -14.37
C VAL A 83 -30.42 4.26 -14.50
N ARG A 84 -30.69 3.25 -15.33
CA ARG A 84 -29.73 2.16 -15.57
C ARG A 84 -28.44 2.65 -16.19
N ARG A 85 -28.50 3.58 -17.15
CA ARG A 85 -27.32 4.18 -17.79
C ARG A 85 -26.52 5.03 -16.81
N SER A 86 -27.19 5.77 -15.94
CA SER A 86 -26.55 6.58 -14.89
C SER A 86 -25.82 5.69 -13.88
N ARG A 87 -26.47 4.61 -13.42
CA ARG A 87 -25.87 3.64 -12.50
C ARG A 87 -24.63 2.97 -13.10
N ARG A 88 -24.70 2.49 -14.34
CA ARG A 88 -23.53 1.89 -15.03
C ARG A 88 -22.33 2.82 -15.10
N LYS A 89 -22.55 4.09 -15.42
CA LYS A 89 -21.47 5.10 -15.46
C LYS A 89 -20.89 5.36 -14.06
N GLY A 90 -21.71 5.30 -13.02
CA GLY A 90 -21.26 5.38 -11.63
C GLY A 90 -20.34 4.21 -11.26
N ASP A 91 -20.76 2.99 -11.58
CA ASP A 91 -19.98 1.77 -11.29
C ASP A 91 -18.63 1.76 -12.05
N GLU A 92 -18.62 2.16 -13.32
CA GLU A 92 -17.39 2.30 -14.12
C GLU A 92 -16.44 3.36 -13.54
N LEU A 93 -16.97 4.50 -13.08
CA LEU A 93 -16.19 5.55 -12.46
C LEU A 93 -15.61 5.11 -11.11
N GLU A 94 -16.39 4.40 -10.29
CA GLU A 94 -15.93 3.87 -9.01
C GLU A 94 -14.82 2.83 -9.20
N MET A 95 -14.96 1.94 -10.19
CA MET A 95 -13.92 0.98 -10.56
C MET A 95 -12.64 1.66 -11.06
N ALA A 96 -12.76 2.70 -11.90
CA ALA A 96 -11.63 3.48 -12.38
C ALA A 96 -10.94 4.27 -11.24
N MET A 97 -11.71 4.81 -10.29
CA MET A 97 -11.18 5.44 -9.08
C MET A 97 -10.44 4.43 -8.20
N GLY A 98 -11.00 3.23 -8.02
CA GLY A 98 -10.36 2.14 -7.29
C GLY A 98 -9.06 1.65 -7.95
N TYR A 99 -9.00 1.61 -9.28
CA TYR A 99 -7.76 1.28 -10.00
C TYR A 99 -6.71 2.38 -9.84
N ASN A 100 -7.10 3.64 -10.00
CA ASN A 100 -6.19 4.78 -9.82
C ASN A 100 -5.67 4.89 -8.39
N SER A 101 -6.49 4.60 -7.36
CA SER A 101 -6.05 4.63 -5.97
C SER A 101 -5.01 3.54 -5.69
N ARG A 102 -5.21 2.33 -6.22
CA ARG A 102 -4.22 1.24 -6.14
C ARG A 102 -2.91 1.60 -6.85
N LEU A 103 -3.00 2.20 -8.03
CA LEU A 103 -1.83 2.60 -8.79
C LEU A 103 -1.05 3.70 -8.06
N ARG A 104 -1.74 4.66 -7.45
CA ARG A 104 -1.12 5.69 -6.60
C ARG A 104 -0.46 5.09 -5.36
N ALA A 105 -1.10 4.13 -4.69
CA ALA A 105 -0.50 3.45 -3.54
C ALA A 105 0.77 2.68 -3.92
N SER A 106 0.78 2.01 -5.07
CA SER A 106 1.98 1.32 -5.57
C SER A 106 3.08 2.31 -5.98
N LEU A 107 2.73 3.44 -6.61
CA LEU A 107 3.70 4.49 -6.89
C LEU A 107 4.32 5.02 -5.60
N ASP A 108 3.51 5.32 -4.59
CA ASP A 108 3.95 5.81 -3.29
C ASP A 108 4.95 4.83 -2.63
N GLU A 109 4.62 3.54 -2.61
CA GLU A 109 5.50 2.47 -2.11
C GLU A 109 6.85 2.42 -2.87
N ILE A 110 6.83 2.57 -4.19
CA ILE A 110 8.05 2.63 -5.01
C ILE A 110 8.87 3.87 -4.67
N THR A 111 8.25 5.04 -4.52
CA THR A 111 8.96 6.28 -4.13
C THR A 111 9.62 6.14 -2.76
N VAL A 112 8.89 5.66 -1.75
CA VAL A 112 9.43 5.43 -0.40
C VAL A 112 10.59 4.44 -0.43
N THR A 113 10.45 3.35 -1.19
CA THR A 113 11.52 2.35 -1.33
C THR A 113 12.75 2.93 -2.02
N LYS A 114 12.54 3.75 -3.06
CA LYS A 114 13.61 4.44 -3.78
C LYS A 114 14.36 5.41 -2.88
N GLU A 115 13.64 6.22 -2.09
CA GLU A 115 14.24 7.15 -1.13
C GLU A 115 15.06 6.39 -0.09
N ARG A 116 14.49 5.34 0.51
CA ARG A 116 15.21 4.49 1.46
C ARG A 116 16.48 3.86 0.87
N MET A 117 16.41 3.38 -0.38
CA MET A 117 17.60 2.86 -1.08
C MET A 117 18.63 3.95 -1.33
N ASN A 118 18.19 5.15 -1.73
CA ASN A 118 19.09 6.26 -1.98
C ASN A 118 19.81 6.72 -0.70
N ASP A 119 19.13 6.72 0.44
CA ASP A 119 19.73 7.03 1.75
C ASP A 119 20.80 6.01 2.13
N VAL A 120 20.51 4.71 1.95
CA VAL A 120 21.48 3.64 2.21
C VAL A 120 22.70 3.77 1.28
N LEU A 121 22.48 4.06 -0.01
CA LEU A 121 23.57 4.26 -0.97
C LEU A 121 24.42 5.48 -0.61
N THR A 122 23.78 6.59 -0.25
CA THR A 122 24.48 7.83 0.15
C THR A 122 25.33 7.59 1.39
N SER A 123 24.78 6.91 2.39
CA SER A 123 25.50 6.53 3.62
C SER A 123 26.71 5.62 3.31
N ARG A 124 26.52 4.59 2.48
CA ARG A 124 27.62 3.70 2.06
C ARG A 124 28.71 4.44 1.27
N ASN A 125 28.33 5.33 0.35
CA ASN A 125 29.27 6.14 -0.41
C ASN A 125 30.08 7.06 0.50
N ALA A 126 29.45 7.65 1.52
CA ALA A 126 30.16 8.47 2.51
C ALA A 126 31.18 7.63 3.31
N MET A 127 30.84 6.40 3.71
CA MET A 127 31.77 5.50 4.41
C MET A 127 32.94 5.06 3.51
N LEU A 128 32.68 4.79 2.23
CA LEU A 128 33.74 4.49 1.27
C LEU A 128 34.68 5.68 1.10
N LEU A 129 34.14 6.90 0.99
CA LEU A 129 34.95 8.11 0.91
C LEU A 129 35.82 8.30 2.18
N ASP A 130 35.25 8.11 3.37
CA ASP A 130 35.96 8.16 4.67
C ASP A 130 37.14 7.16 4.67
N SER A 131 36.96 5.98 4.08
CA SER A 131 38.00 4.96 3.95
C SER A 131 39.14 5.39 3.02
N PHE A 132 38.82 6.04 1.89
CA PHE A 132 39.84 6.57 0.98
C PHE A 132 40.61 7.75 1.57
N VAL A 133 39.94 8.62 2.34
CA VAL A 133 40.60 9.70 3.08
C VAL A 133 41.58 9.13 4.09
N MET A 134 41.16 8.13 4.88
CA MET A 134 42.03 7.47 5.85
C MET A 134 43.25 6.78 5.18
N LEU A 135 43.04 6.15 4.02
CA LEU A 135 44.14 5.58 3.24
C LEU A 135 45.11 6.66 2.74
N SER A 136 44.60 7.80 2.26
CA SER A 136 45.42 8.92 1.82
C SER A 136 46.26 9.49 2.98
N ASP A 137 45.66 9.66 4.16
CA ASP A 137 46.37 10.10 5.35
C ASP A 137 47.46 9.12 5.76
N HIS A 138 47.17 7.82 5.68
CA HIS A 138 48.16 6.78 5.94
C HIS A 138 49.36 6.86 4.99
N ILE A 139 49.12 7.00 3.69
CA ILE A 139 50.19 7.15 2.68
C ILE A 139 51.05 8.38 2.98
N ASN A 140 50.42 9.51 3.30
CA ASN A 140 51.12 10.77 3.60
C ASN A 140 52.02 10.63 4.84
N GLU A 141 51.55 9.95 5.87
CA GLU A 141 52.32 9.77 7.10
C GLU A 141 53.45 8.76 6.97
N VAL A 142 53.27 7.70 6.18
CA VAL A 142 54.37 6.80 5.81
C VAL A 142 55.45 7.56 5.03
N ASP A 143 55.06 8.41 4.07
CA ASP A 143 56.00 9.26 3.33
C ASP A 143 56.74 10.24 4.26
N LYS A 144 56.03 10.90 5.19
CA LYS A 144 56.64 11.75 6.22
C LYS A 144 57.62 10.98 7.10
N PHE A 145 57.27 9.77 7.52
CA PHE A 145 58.14 8.91 8.32
C PHE A 145 59.42 8.53 7.57
N CYS A 146 59.30 8.14 6.30
CA CYS A 146 60.42 7.82 5.43
C CYS A 146 61.37 9.02 5.25
N LYS A 147 60.82 10.19 4.89
CA LYS A 147 61.60 11.43 4.71
C LYS A 147 62.29 11.86 6.00
N THR A 148 61.57 11.84 7.12
CA THR A 148 62.10 12.23 8.43
C THR A 148 63.24 11.30 8.85
N SER A 149 63.06 9.99 8.69
CA SER A 149 64.09 9.00 9.00
C SER A 149 65.33 9.17 8.11
N ALA A 150 65.14 9.36 6.80
CA ALA A 150 66.23 9.61 5.87
C ALA A 150 67.02 10.89 6.23
N ASN A 151 66.31 11.99 6.53
CA ASN A 151 66.93 13.26 6.94
C ASN A 151 67.74 13.11 8.24
N MET A 152 67.24 12.35 9.22
CA MET A 152 68.00 12.08 10.46
C MET A 152 69.28 11.28 10.19
N ILE A 153 69.25 10.33 9.25
CA ILE A 153 70.43 9.55 8.84
C ILE A 153 71.45 10.46 8.16
N VAL A 154 71.03 11.28 7.19
CA VAL A 154 71.90 12.22 6.47
C VAL A 154 72.51 13.26 7.42
N ALA A 155 71.75 13.73 8.42
CA ALA A 155 72.22 14.66 9.44
C ALA A 155 73.13 14.02 10.52
N GLY A 156 73.51 12.75 10.39
CA GLY A 156 74.36 12.04 11.35
C GLY A 156 73.66 11.70 12.68
N GLN A 157 72.34 11.90 12.80
CA GLN A 157 71.55 11.66 14.01
C GLN A 157 71.14 10.18 14.16
N GLN A 158 72.09 9.26 13.99
CA GLN A 158 71.82 7.82 13.90
C GLN A 158 71.11 7.25 15.13
N GLY A 159 71.43 7.73 16.34
CA GLY A 159 70.77 7.30 17.58
C GLY A 159 69.28 7.64 17.60
N LYS A 160 68.90 8.84 17.13
CA LYS A 160 67.49 9.26 17.02
C LYS A 160 66.77 8.50 15.92
N ALA A 161 67.39 8.35 14.75
CA ALA A 161 66.84 7.58 13.63
C ALA A 161 66.54 6.14 14.05
N ARG A 162 67.49 5.47 14.74
CA ARG A 162 67.30 4.11 15.23
C ARG A 162 66.11 4.00 16.19
N LYS A 163 65.95 4.96 17.10
CA LYS A 163 64.83 4.97 18.05
C LYS A 163 63.48 5.09 17.31
N VAL A 164 63.36 6.05 16.40
CA VAL A 164 62.14 6.27 15.59
C VAL A 164 61.81 5.04 14.73
N LEU A 165 62.82 4.40 14.13
CA LEU A 165 62.63 3.17 13.34
C LEU A 165 62.18 1.98 14.19
N GLN A 166 62.61 1.88 15.46
CA GLN A 166 62.19 0.84 16.38
C GLN A 166 60.76 1.05 16.89
N GLU A 167 60.38 2.30 17.16
CA GLU A 167 59.02 2.66 17.58
C GLU A 167 58.01 2.53 16.43
N GLY A 168 58.47 2.75 15.19
CA GLY A 168 57.65 2.70 13.99
C GLY A 168 56.67 3.88 13.89
N CYS A 169 55.83 3.86 12.86
CA CYS A 169 54.79 4.88 12.66
C CYS A 169 53.36 4.34 12.77
N SER A 170 53.16 3.04 13.03
CA SER A 170 51.85 2.39 12.93
C SER A 170 50.86 2.74 14.03
N ALA A 171 51.32 3.12 15.23
CA ALA A 171 50.46 3.25 16.41
C ALA A 171 49.27 4.23 16.25
N PRO A 172 49.43 5.45 15.68
CA PRO A 172 48.30 6.34 15.43
C PRO A 172 47.30 5.78 14.41
N PHE A 173 47.79 5.07 13.38
CA PHE A 173 46.93 4.43 12.35
C PHE A 173 46.09 3.31 12.93
N ILE A 174 46.65 2.52 13.84
CA ILE A 174 45.91 1.41 14.46
C ILE A 174 44.70 1.95 15.24
N SER A 175 44.85 3.05 15.98
CA SER A 175 43.72 3.66 16.68
C SER A 175 42.66 4.20 15.72
N SER A 176 43.08 4.84 14.63
CA SER A 176 42.18 5.36 13.60
C SER A 176 41.44 4.22 12.87
N LEU A 177 42.17 3.15 12.50
CA LEU A 177 41.63 1.94 11.90
C LEU A 177 40.52 1.34 12.76
N TYR A 178 40.76 1.19 14.06
CA TYR A 178 39.76 0.66 14.98
C TYR A 178 38.54 1.56 15.11
N ALA A 179 38.72 2.87 15.22
CA ALA A 179 37.60 3.80 15.27
C ALA A 179 36.74 3.75 13.99
N SER A 180 37.39 3.69 12.82
CA SER A 180 36.71 3.54 11.53
C SER A 180 36.00 2.20 11.39
N PHE A 181 36.65 1.10 11.80
CA PHE A 181 36.06 -0.24 11.81
C PHE A 181 34.84 -0.30 12.72
N ASP A 182 34.95 0.16 13.96
CA ASP A 182 33.86 0.15 14.95
C ASP A 182 32.66 0.97 14.45
N LYS A 183 32.91 2.17 13.94
CA LYS A 183 31.89 3.06 13.36
C LYS A 183 31.18 2.42 12.17
N TRP A 184 31.94 1.91 11.21
CA TRP A 184 31.39 1.23 10.04
C TRP A 184 30.58 0.00 10.45
N PHE A 185 31.17 -0.88 11.26
CA PHE A 185 30.55 -2.14 11.64
C PHE A 185 29.23 -1.94 12.38
N LEU A 186 29.20 -1.02 13.37
CA LEU A 186 27.98 -0.70 14.12
C LEU A 186 26.93 0.03 13.28
N SER A 187 27.33 0.75 12.22
CA SER A 187 26.36 1.35 11.30
C SER A 187 25.63 0.30 10.45
N VAL A 188 26.29 -0.83 10.15
CA VAL A 188 25.72 -1.94 9.38
C VAL A 188 24.98 -2.92 10.29
N HIS A 189 25.49 -3.14 11.50
CA HIS A 189 25.00 -4.10 12.48
C HIS A 189 24.73 -3.42 13.84
N PRO A 190 23.74 -2.52 13.94
CA PRO A 190 23.49 -1.72 15.14
C PRO A 190 23.07 -2.58 16.36
N ASP A 191 22.51 -3.76 16.11
CA ASP A 191 22.06 -4.70 17.13
C ASP A 191 23.13 -5.72 17.56
N PHE A 192 24.35 -5.63 17.02
CA PHE A 192 25.41 -6.61 17.26
C PHE A 192 25.74 -6.79 18.74
N VAL A 193 25.96 -5.68 19.46
CA VAL A 193 26.36 -5.71 20.86
C VAL A 193 25.28 -6.41 21.68
N GLU A 194 24.01 -6.08 21.46
CA GLU A 194 22.88 -6.71 22.14
C GLU A 194 22.82 -8.21 21.84
N ARG A 195 22.91 -8.61 20.56
CA ARG A 195 22.87 -10.01 20.15
C ARG A 195 24.02 -10.82 20.73
N LEU A 196 25.24 -10.27 20.74
CA LEU A 196 26.40 -10.95 21.30
C LEU A 196 26.28 -11.10 22.82
N LEU A 197 25.87 -10.04 23.52
CA LEU A 197 25.66 -10.09 24.96
C LEU A 197 24.53 -11.04 25.35
N ALA A 198 23.51 -11.21 24.51
CA ALA A 198 22.44 -12.18 24.72
C ALA A 198 22.96 -13.64 24.79
N LEU A 199 24.06 -13.95 24.08
CA LEU A 199 24.74 -15.24 24.14
C LEU A 199 25.60 -15.44 25.39
N LEU A 200 25.72 -14.42 26.24
CA LEU A 200 26.42 -14.50 27.52
C LEU A 200 25.44 -14.66 28.68
N ARG A 201 25.92 -15.29 29.75
CA ARG A 201 25.19 -15.39 31.02
C ARG A 201 24.85 -13.98 31.54
N PRO A 202 23.62 -13.73 32.03
CA PRO A 202 23.19 -12.39 32.45
C PRO A 202 24.15 -11.67 33.39
N GLU A 203 24.72 -12.39 34.36
CA GLU A 203 25.67 -11.88 35.35
C GLU A 203 27.03 -11.46 34.77
N GLU A 204 27.40 -11.96 33.59
CA GLU A 204 28.68 -11.66 32.93
C GLU A 204 28.59 -10.49 31.94
N ARG A 205 27.37 -10.14 31.48
CA ARG A 205 27.15 -9.18 30.37
C ARG A 205 27.76 -7.81 30.65
N ALA A 206 27.66 -7.32 31.88
CA ALA A 206 28.16 -6.00 32.26
C ALA A 206 29.67 -5.83 32.00
N ARG A 207 30.44 -6.93 32.04
CA ARG A 207 31.90 -6.93 31.80
C ARG A 207 32.27 -6.68 30.34
N PHE A 208 31.36 -6.95 29.41
CA PHE A 208 31.60 -6.87 27.97
C PHE A 208 30.81 -5.75 27.30
N LEU A 209 30.26 -4.82 28.08
CA LEU A 209 29.67 -3.60 27.52
C LEU A 209 30.76 -2.76 26.83
N PRO A 210 30.46 -2.17 25.66
CA PRO A 210 31.41 -1.35 24.94
C PRO A 210 31.79 -0.10 25.76
N PRO A 211 33.07 0.30 25.77
CA PRO A 211 33.48 1.58 26.33
C PRO A 211 32.92 2.76 25.52
N PRO A 212 32.95 4.00 26.07
CA PRO A 212 32.54 5.21 25.33
C PRO A 212 33.33 5.45 24.04
N THR A 213 34.53 4.86 23.93
CA THR A 213 35.46 5.03 22.82
C THR A 213 35.20 4.07 21.65
N GLY A 214 34.26 3.13 21.76
CA GLY A 214 33.95 2.17 20.70
C GLY A 214 33.87 0.73 21.21
N LEU A 215 34.24 -0.23 20.37
CA LEU A 215 34.23 -1.65 20.71
C LEU A 215 35.48 -2.03 21.54
N SER A 216 35.31 -2.94 22.50
CA SER A 216 36.45 -3.56 23.17
C SER A 216 37.16 -4.55 22.22
N PRO A 217 38.41 -4.96 22.50
CA PRO A 217 39.10 -5.98 21.71
C PRO A 217 38.28 -7.27 21.54
N GLU A 218 37.60 -7.72 22.59
CA GLU A 218 36.73 -8.89 22.55
C GLU A 218 35.55 -8.70 21.59
N LEU A 219 34.88 -7.54 21.65
CA LEU A 219 33.79 -7.21 20.74
C LEU A 219 34.27 -7.13 19.29
N ARG A 220 35.45 -6.55 19.02
CA ARG A 220 36.04 -6.51 17.67
C ARG A 220 36.37 -7.89 17.13
N ILE A 221 36.90 -8.77 17.97
CA ILE A 221 37.15 -10.17 17.59
C ILE A 221 35.85 -10.83 17.12
N TYR A 222 34.76 -10.69 17.88
CA TYR A 222 33.49 -11.32 17.51
C TYR A 222 32.74 -10.59 16.40
N ALA A 223 33.00 -9.29 16.19
CA ALA A 223 32.55 -8.57 15.01
C ALA A 223 33.19 -9.18 13.76
N LEU A 224 34.52 -9.39 13.75
CA LEU A 224 35.23 -10.04 12.64
C LEU A 224 34.74 -11.48 12.41
N VAL A 225 34.47 -12.24 13.48
CA VAL A 225 33.86 -13.59 13.37
C VAL A 225 32.48 -13.51 12.70
N SER A 226 31.65 -12.53 13.05
CA SER A 226 30.33 -12.34 12.43
C SER A 226 30.40 -11.94 10.95
N LEU A 227 31.52 -11.35 10.51
CA LEU A 227 31.83 -11.04 9.11
C LEU A 227 32.43 -12.24 8.35
N GLY A 228 32.65 -13.37 9.04
CA GLY A 228 33.22 -14.59 8.45
C GLY A 228 34.73 -14.75 8.58
N ILE A 229 35.43 -13.83 9.24
CA ILE A 229 36.87 -13.97 9.55
C ILE A 229 36.97 -14.74 10.87
N THR A 230 37.10 -16.06 10.78
CA THR A 230 36.95 -16.95 11.94
C THR A 230 38.25 -17.47 12.53
N ASP A 231 39.34 -17.51 11.77
CA ASP A 231 40.61 -18.04 12.26
C ASP A 231 41.36 -17.01 13.13
N SER A 232 42.09 -17.49 14.13
CA SER A 232 42.76 -16.60 15.09
C SER A 232 43.96 -15.88 14.48
N VAL A 233 44.53 -16.38 13.37
CA VAL A 233 45.73 -15.81 12.74
C VAL A 233 45.35 -14.55 11.97
N SER A 234 44.33 -14.61 11.11
CA SER A 234 43.82 -13.47 10.37
C SER A 234 43.24 -12.40 11.30
N ILE A 235 42.57 -12.78 12.39
CA ILE A 235 42.14 -11.79 13.38
C ILE A 235 43.34 -11.14 14.09
N ALA A 236 44.37 -11.91 14.43
CA ALA A 236 45.56 -11.38 15.07
C ALA A 236 46.29 -10.36 14.18
N GLU A 237 46.39 -10.66 12.89
CA GLU A 237 46.95 -9.76 11.88
C GLU A 237 46.13 -8.47 11.76
N PHE A 238 44.81 -8.58 11.66
CA PHE A 238 43.92 -7.41 11.54
C PHE A 238 43.94 -6.53 12.80
N LEU A 239 43.95 -7.13 14.00
CA LEU A 239 43.95 -6.42 15.28
C LEU A 239 45.35 -6.16 15.83
N HIS A 240 46.40 -6.36 15.03
CA HIS A 240 47.79 -6.14 15.42
C HIS A 240 48.14 -6.72 16.82
N TYR A 241 47.61 -7.89 17.13
CA TYR A 241 47.84 -8.64 18.36
C TYR A 241 48.60 -9.92 18.06
N SER A 242 49.15 -10.55 19.10
CA SER A 242 49.67 -11.91 18.92
C SER A 242 48.50 -12.92 18.79
N PRO A 243 48.69 -14.04 18.07
CA PRO A 243 47.70 -15.11 18.03
C PRO A 243 47.30 -15.62 19.42
N GLN A 244 48.24 -15.64 20.37
CA GLN A 244 47.99 -16.01 21.76
C GLN A 244 47.06 -15.01 22.46
N THR A 245 47.27 -13.72 22.21
CA THR A 245 46.41 -12.66 22.75
C THR A 245 44.97 -12.81 22.25
N ILE A 246 44.78 -13.10 20.96
CA ILE A 246 43.45 -13.38 20.38
C ILE A 246 42.83 -14.62 21.02
N TYR A 247 43.59 -15.69 21.18
CA TYR A 247 43.14 -16.91 21.87
C TYR A 247 42.63 -16.59 23.28
N ASN A 248 43.41 -15.82 24.06
CA ASN A 248 43.05 -15.44 25.42
C ASN A 248 41.76 -14.61 25.47
N TYR A 249 41.57 -13.66 24.54
CA TYR A 249 40.34 -12.87 24.46
C TYR A 249 39.12 -13.74 24.12
N ARG A 250 39.24 -14.62 23.12
CA ARG A 250 38.16 -15.56 22.76
C ARG A 250 37.78 -16.46 23.94
N LEU A 251 38.79 -17.03 24.60
CA LEU A 251 38.58 -17.92 25.74
C LEU A 251 37.81 -17.22 26.87
N ARG A 252 38.18 -15.96 27.18
CA ARG A 252 37.48 -15.15 28.19
C ARG A 252 36.01 -14.96 27.90
N VAL A 253 35.62 -14.65 26.66
CA VAL A 253 34.20 -14.47 26.30
C VAL A 253 33.47 -15.80 26.29
N ARG A 254 34.09 -16.84 25.73
CA ARG A 254 33.49 -18.17 25.58
C ARG A 254 33.16 -18.81 26.93
N HIS A 255 34.00 -18.63 27.95
CA HIS A 255 33.72 -19.11 29.31
C HIS A 255 32.55 -18.41 30.01
N CYS A 256 32.11 -17.27 29.47
CA CYS A 256 30.94 -16.51 29.94
C CYS A 256 29.68 -16.83 29.12
N ALA A 257 29.74 -17.74 28.16
CA ALA A 257 28.61 -18.09 27.29
C ALA A 257 27.49 -18.80 28.04
N CYS A 258 26.24 -18.54 27.65
CA CYS A 258 25.07 -19.30 28.11
C CYS A 258 24.76 -20.52 27.21
N ILE A 259 25.47 -20.65 26.09
CA ILE A 259 25.42 -21.77 25.14
C ILE A 259 26.70 -22.62 25.23
N PRO A 260 26.73 -23.84 24.67
CA PRO A 260 27.95 -24.65 24.65
C PRO A 260 29.12 -23.92 24.02
N GLU A 261 30.27 -23.92 24.70
CA GLU A 261 31.46 -23.18 24.29
C GLU A 261 31.90 -23.45 22.84
N LYS A 262 31.83 -24.71 22.42
CA LYS A 262 32.18 -25.17 21.06
C LYS A 262 31.31 -24.53 19.97
N ASP A 263 30.08 -24.17 20.28
CA ASP A 263 29.10 -23.68 19.32
C ASP A 263 29.14 -22.15 19.22
N PHE A 264 29.72 -21.47 20.23
CA PHE A 264 29.70 -20.01 20.35
C PHE A 264 30.19 -19.27 19.11
N ALA A 265 31.38 -19.61 18.61
CA ALA A 265 31.95 -18.93 17.43
C ALA A 265 31.10 -19.17 16.17
N ALA A 266 30.52 -20.37 16.02
CA ALA A 266 29.64 -20.70 14.91
C ALA A 266 28.31 -19.94 15.00
N THR A 267 27.73 -19.82 16.20
CA THR A 267 26.52 -19.01 16.44
C THR A 267 26.77 -17.55 16.10
N VAL A 268 27.92 -16.98 16.52
CA VAL A 268 28.29 -15.60 16.17
C VAL A 268 28.48 -15.42 14.66
N ALA A 269 29.19 -16.35 14.00
CA ALA A 269 29.39 -16.31 12.55
C ALA A 269 28.06 -16.39 11.77
N ALA A 270 27.06 -17.08 12.31
CA ALA A 270 25.75 -17.23 11.72
C ALA A 270 24.81 -16.04 11.98
N MET A 271 25.15 -15.09 12.87
CA MET A 271 24.26 -13.98 13.26
C MET A 271 23.72 -13.18 12.07
N TYR A 272 24.57 -12.99 11.05
CA TYR A 272 24.26 -12.20 9.86
C TYR A 272 24.48 -12.99 8.56
N GLY A 273 24.58 -14.32 8.65
CA GLY A 273 24.72 -15.19 7.48
C GLY A 273 23.56 -15.01 6.50
N LYS A 274 23.83 -15.14 5.19
CA LYS A 274 22.85 -14.95 4.10
C LYS A 274 21.55 -15.74 4.36
N GLY A 275 20.52 -15.06 4.85
CA GLY A 275 19.16 -15.60 4.92
C GLY A 275 18.40 -15.32 6.21
N THR A 276 18.09 -14.07 6.53
CA THR A 276 16.85 -13.74 7.26
C THR A 276 16.25 -12.46 6.69
N SER A 277 15.13 -12.64 6.02
CA SER A 277 14.09 -11.64 5.78
C SER A 277 13.99 -10.63 6.93
N THR A 278 13.90 -9.36 6.54
CA THR A 278 13.25 -8.27 7.27
C THR A 278 12.24 -8.80 8.30
N PRO A 279 12.36 -8.46 9.60
CA PRO A 279 11.30 -8.77 10.55
C PRO A 279 10.08 -7.94 10.16
N SER A 280 9.05 -8.62 9.64
CA SER A 280 7.71 -8.05 9.54
C SER A 280 7.22 -7.72 10.95
N LEU A 281 6.95 -6.45 11.22
CA LEU A 281 6.23 -6.03 12.42
C LEU A 281 4.89 -6.79 12.51
N PRO A 282 4.46 -7.21 13.71
CA PRO A 282 3.13 -7.79 13.89
C PRO A 282 2.08 -6.71 13.61
N LYS A 283 1.22 -6.96 12.62
CA LYS A 283 -0.04 -6.24 12.48
C LYS A 283 -0.93 -6.68 13.65
N GLY A 284 -1.10 -5.79 14.63
CA GLY A 284 -2.08 -5.98 15.70
C GLY A 284 -3.50 -5.98 15.13
N GLY A 285 -4.25 -7.02 15.46
CA GLY A 285 -5.70 -7.03 15.46
C GLY A 285 -6.25 -6.66 16.82
#